data_AF-A0A6B3G324-F1
#
_entry.id   AF-A0A6B3G324-F1
#
_cell.length_a   1.000
_cell.length_b   1.000
_cell.length_c   1.000
_cell.angle_alpha   90.00
_cell.angle_beta   90.00
_cell.angle_gamma   90.00
#
_symmetry.space_group_name_H-M   'P 1'
#
loop_
_entity.id
_entity.type
_entity.pdbx_description
1 polymer ?
#
loop_
_entity_poly.entity_id
_entity_poly.type
_entity_poly.pdbx_seq_one_letter_code
_entity_poly.pdbx_strand_id
1 'polypeptide(L)'
;AFAAGVAAVGQLGGAQAGDKTMLDALLPAAEALATSFDGAAEAARAGAVATVPMQARKGRASYLGERSIGHQDPGATSAALLVEALAA
;
A
#
# COMPACT_ATOMS: atom_id res chain seq x y z
N ALA A 1 11.77 13.05 1.51
CA ALA A 1 10.99 13.25 0.27
C ALA A 1 9.93 12.17 0.08
N PHE A 2 10.30 10.88 0.05
CA PHE A 2 9.34 9.78 -0.19
C PHE A 2 8.13 9.80 0.76
N ALA A 3 8.33 9.86 2.08
CA ALA A 3 7.25 9.92 3.06
C ALA A 3 6.27 11.10 2.83
N ALA A 4 6.78 12.27 2.41
CA ALA A 4 5.93 13.41 2.07
C ALA A 4 5.10 13.15 0.81
N GLY A 5 5.66 12.46 -0.18
CA GLY A 5 4.92 12.00 -1.37
C GLY A 5 3.81 11.00 -1.00
N VAL A 6 4.08 10.04 -0.13
CA VAL A 6 3.08 9.09 0.39
C VAL A 6 1.96 9.84 1.12
N ALA A 7 2.29 10.81 1.97
CA ALA A 7 1.30 11.65 2.64
C ALA A 7 0.43 12.44 1.64
N ALA A 8 1.02 13.00 0.59
CA ALA A 8 0.31 13.72 -0.46
C ALA A 8 -0.66 12.80 -1.24
N VAL A 9 -0.27 11.55 -1.53
CA VAL A 9 -1.16 10.55 -2.13
C VAL A 9 -2.36 10.27 -1.22
N GLY A 10 -2.14 10.12 0.09
CA GLY A 10 -3.22 9.91 1.05
C GLY A 10 -4.17 11.11 1.16
N GLN A 11 -3.64 12.33 1.14
CA GLN A 11 -4.43 13.55 1.12
C GLN A 11 -5.27 13.68 -0.15
N LEU A 12 -4.67 13.43 -1.33
CA LEU A 12 -5.34 13.52 -2.61
C LEU A 12 -6.46 12.47 -2.76
N GLY A 13 -6.18 11.23 -2.36
CA GLY A 13 -7.14 10.13 -2.43
C GLY A 13 -8.13 10.06 -1.27
N GLY A 14 -7.90 10.86 -0.22
CA GLY A 14 -8.65 10.78 1.05
C GLY A 14 -8.62 9.39 1.67
N ALA A 15 -7.55 8.63 1.47
CA ALA A 15 -7.37 7.27 1.96
C ALA A 15 -6.39 7.23 3.14
N GLN A 16 -6.51 6.20 3.98
CA GLN A 16 -5.63 5.94 5.11
C GLN A 16 -5.23 4.47 5.18
N ALA A 17 -4.31 4.11 6.07
CA ALA A 17 -3.97 2.72 6.35
C ALA A 17 -5.23 1.90 6.72
N GLY A 18 -5.35 0.70 6.17
CA GLY A 18 -6.48 -0.21 6.35
C GLY A 18 -7.67 0.06 5.41
N ASP A 19 -7.60 1.06 4.52
CA ASP A 19 -8.65 1.30 3.53
C ASP A 19 -8.60 0.34 2.33
N LYS A 20 -7.58 -0.54 2.28
CA LYS A 20 -7.28 -1.49 1.20
C LYS A 20 -6.91 -0.75 -0.10
N THR A 21 -5.79 -0.04 -0.07
CA THR A 21 -5.26 0.78 -1.18
C THR A 21 -3.74 0.71 -1.26
N MET A 22 -3.12 1.41 -2.21
CA MET A 22 -1.66 1.52 -2.29
C MET A 22 -0.98 2.05 -1.03
N LEU A 23 -1.69 2.79 -0.16
CA LEU A 23 -1.12 3.27 1.10
C LEU A 23 -0.74 2.11 2.04
N ASP A 24 -1.43 0.98 1.94
CA ASP A 24 -1.13 -0.20 2.76
C ASP A 24 0.24 -0.81 2.43
N ALA A 25 0.76 -0.57 1.23
CA ALA A 25 2.14 -0.89 0.87
C ALA A 25 3.10 0.30 1.09
N LEU A 26 2.70 1.52 0.71
CA LEU A 26 3.58 2.69 0.71
C LEU A 26 3.92 3.22 2.11
N LEU A 27 3.00 3.15 3.07
CA LEU A 27 3.23 3.64 4.43
C LEU A 27 4.30 2.79 5.15
N PRO A 28 4.18 1.44 5.23
CA PRO A 28 5.25 0.59 5.77
C PRO A 28 6.58 0.74 5.03
N ALA A 29 6.54 0.86 3.70
CA ALA A 29 7.74 1.10 2.91
C ALA A 29 8.43 2.41 3.30
N ALA A 30 7.68 3.49 3.50
CA ALA A 30 8.23 4.79 3.87
C ALA A 30 8.89 4.77 5.25
N GLU A 31 8.35 4.00 6.20
CA GLU A 31 8.95 3.79 7.51
C GLU A 31 10.25 2.98 7.41
N ALA A 32 10.23 1.86 6.69
CA ALA A 32 11.39 0.97 6.56
C ALA A 32 12.52 1.55 5.69
N LEU A 33 12.19 2.46 4.75
CA LEU A 33 13.16 3.16 3.91
C LEU A 33 14.17 4.00 4.71
N ALA A 34 13.83 4.38 5.95
CA ALA A 34 14.78 5.04 6.84
C ALA A 34 15.99 4.15 7.19
N THR A 35 15.86 2.84 7.02
CA THR A 35 16.91 1.85 7.32
C THR A 35 17.57 1.31 6.06
N SER A 36 16.79 0.80 5.09
CA SER A 36 17.34 0.27 3.84
C SER A 36 16.28 0.20 2.73
N PHE A 37 16.74 0.16 1.47
CA PHE A 37 15.86 -0.10 0.33
C PHE A 37 15.30 -1.53 0.35
N ASP A 38 16.10 -2.53 0.73
CA ASP A 38 15.63 -3.91 0.90
C ASP A 38 14.51 -4.02 1.94
N GLY A 39 14.67 -3.35 3.09
CA GLY A 39 13.66 -3.31 4.13
C GLY A 39 12.39 -2.60 3.66
N ALA A 40 12.52 -1.52 2.89
CA ALA A 40 11.38 -0.85 2.26
C ALA A 40 10.63 -1.78 1.29
N ALA A 41 11.36 -2.54 0.47
CA ALA A 41 10.80 -3.50 -0.47
C ALA A 41 10.06 -4.64 0.26
N GLU A 42 10.65 -5.19 1.32
CA GLU A 42 10.01 -6.20 2.17
C GLU A 42 8.74 -5.68 2.85
N ALA A 43 8.81 -4.47 3.42
CA ALA A 43 7.67 -3.84 4.07
C ALA A 43 6.54 -3.54 3.08
N ALA A 44 6.85 -3.08 1.87
CA ALA A 44 5.87 -2.82 0.82
C ALA A 44 5.16 -4.12 0.39
N ARG A 45 5.92 -5.20 0.16
CA ARG A 45 5.38 -6.53 -0.16
C ARG A 45 4.46 -7.05 0.93
N ALA A 46 4.91 -6.98 2.19
CA ALA A 46 4.12 -7.43 3.33
C ALA A 46 2.82 -6.63 3.44
N GLY A 47 2.89 -5.30 3.26
CA GLY A 47 1.73 -4.42 3.22
C GLY A 47 0.73 -4.77 2.13
N ALA A 48 1.21 -5.03 0.90
CA ALA A 48 0.36 -5.49 -0.20
C ALA A 48 -0.33 -6.83 0.11
N VAL A 49 0.37 -7.82 0.65
CA VAL A 49 -0.20 -9.11 1.08
C VAL A 49 -1.24 -8.92 2.20
N ALA A 50 -0.97 -8.05 3.16
CA ALA A 50 -1.88 -7.76 4.26
C ALA A 50 -3.23 -7.18 3.80
N THR A 51 -3.33 -6.66 2.58
CA THR A 51 -4.61 -6.20 2.03
C THR A 51 -5.63 -7.31 1.80
N VAL A 52 -5.20 -8.56 1.63
CA VAL A 52 -6.09 -9.70 1.29
C VAL A 52 -7.32 -9.81 2.22
N PRO A 53 -7.16 -9.92 3.56
CA PRO A 53 -8.30 -10.03 4.48
C PRO A 53 -9.10 -8.73 4.66
N MET A 54 -8.67 -7.59 4.11
CA MET A 54 -9.34 -6.31 4.33
C MET A 54 -10.59 -6.15 3.46
N GLN A 55 -11.60 -5.48 4.01
CA GLN A 55 -12.71 -4.94 3.22
C GLN A 55 -12.32 -3.57 2.66
N ALA A 56 -12.50 -3.37 1.35
CA ALA A 56 -12.20 -2.11 0.69
C ALA A 56 -13.11 -0.98 1.17
N ARG A 57 -12.51 0.15 1.55
CA ARG A 57 -13.23 1.38 1.96
C ARG A 57 -13.09 2.52 0.96
N LYS A 58 -12.14 2.41 0.03
CA LYS A 58 -11.86 3.41 -1.00
C LYS A 58 -11.79 2.78 -2.40
N GLY A 59 -11.85 3.63 -3.42
CA GLY A 59 -11.76 3.22 -4.82
C GLY A 59 -12.93 2.36 -5.32
N ARG A 60 -12.76 1.75 -6.50
CA ARG A 60 -13.83 0.93 -7.13
C ARG A 60 -14.09 -0.38 -6.39
N ALA A 61 -13.10 -0.90 -5.65
CA ALA A 61 -13.24 -2.12 -4.88
C ALA A 61 -14.25 -1.98 -3.71
N SER A 62 -14.42 -0.76 -3.17
CA SER A 62 -15.39 -0.53 -2.08
C SER A 62 -16.84 -0.75 -2.50
N TYR A 63 -17.14 -0.67 -3.80
CA TYR A 63 -18.48 -0.94 -4.34
C TYR A 63 -18.92 -2.40 -4.14
N LEU A 64 -17.96 -3.30 -3.90
CA LEU A 64 -18.21 -4.73 -3.68
C LEU A 64 -18.50 -5.07 -2.21
N GLY A 65 -18.29 -4.13 -1.27
CA GLY A 65 -18.49 -4.38 0.16
C GLY A 65 -17.65 -5.58 0.63
N GLU A 66 -18.27 -6.48 1.40
CA GLU A 66 -17.63 -7.69 1.92
C GLU A 66 -17.03 -8.60 0.82
N ARG A 67 -17.55 -8.55 -0.41
CA ARG A 67 -17.00 -9.34 -1.53
C ARG A 67 -15.60 -8.92 -1.96
N SER A 68 -15.10 -7.78 -1.47
CA SER A 68 -13.71 -7.36 -1.67
C SER A 68 -12.71 -8.10 -0.76
N ILE A 69 -13.19 -8.73 0.32
CA ILE A 69 -12.36 -9.54 1.23
C ILE A 69 -11.86 -10.79 0.48
N GLY A 70 -10.64 -11.23 0.79
CA GLY A 70 -10.00 -12.39 0.18
C GLY A 70 -9.25 -12.10 -1.13
N HIS A 71 -9.23 -10.85 -1.58
CA HIS A 71 -8.55 -10.43 -2.81
C HIS A 71 -7.47 -9.40 -2.48
N GLN A 72 -6.26 -9.56 -3.03
CA GLN A 72 -5.19 -8.58 -2.86
C GLN A 72 -5.53 -7.27 -3.61
N ASP A 73 -5.20 -6.12 -3.03
CA ASP A 73 -5.39 -4.83 -3.71
C ASP A 73 -4.37 -4.63 -4.83
N PRO A 74 -4.78 -4.40 -6.09
CA PRO A 74 -3.85 -4.20 -7.19
C PRO A 74 -3.03 -2.91 -7.07
N GLY A 75 -3.55 -1.88 -6.39
CA GLY A 75 -2.83 -0.63 -6.13
C GLY A 75 -1.66 -0.86 -5.18
N ALA A 76 -1.89 -1.59 -4.08
CA ALA A 76 -0.86 -2.01 -3.14
C ALA A 76 0.18 -2.92 -3.80
N THR A 77 -0.23 -3.88 -4.63
CA THR A 77 0.72 -4.74 -5.36
C THR A 77 1.59 -3.93 -6.32
N SER A 78 1.02 -3.01 -7.09
CA SER A 78 1.78 -2.16 -8.01
C SER A 78 2.77 -1.26 -7.27
N ALA A 79 2.35 -0.70 -6.13
CA ALA A 79 3.23 0.10 -5.28
C ALA A 79 4.39 -0.72 -4.71
N ALA A 80 4.13 -1.95 -4.26
CA ALA A 80 5.19 -2.85 -3.81
C ALA A 80 6.20 -3.11 -4.92
N LEU A 81 5.75 -3.47 -6.12
CA LEU A 81 6.65 -3.71 -7.27
C LEU A 81 7.52 -2.49 -7.62
N LEU A 82 6.98 -1.27 -7.52
CA LEU A 82 7.76 -0.05 -7.72
C LEU A 82 8.84 0.14 -6.66
N VAL A 83 8.54 -0.13 -5.39
CA VAL A 83 9.52 -0.04 -4.29
C VAL A 83 10.58 -1.14 -4.43
N GLU A 84 10.17 -2.37 -4.80
CA GLU A 84 11.08 -3.47 -5.07
C GLU A 84 12.08 -3.16 -6.17
N ALA A 85 11.66 -2.47 -7.22
CA ALA A 85 12.55 -2.04 -8.30
C ALA A 85 13.62 -1.03 -7.84
N LEU A 86 13.43 -0.37 -6.69
CA LEU A 86 14.41 0.57 -6.11
C LEU A 86 15.46 -0.14 -5.24
N ALA A 87 15.24 -1.38 -4.83
CA ALA A 87 16.16 -2.15 -3.99
C ALA A 87 17.26 -2.89 -4.78
N ALA A 88 17.35 -2.66 -6.09
CA ALA A 88 18.34 -3.27 -6.98
C ALA A 88 19.75 -2.68 -6.86
#